data_AF-A0A2G2XCQ0-F1
#
_entry.id   AF-A0A2G2XCQ0-F1
#
_cell.length_a   1.000
_cell.length_b   1.000
_cell.length_c   1.000
_cell.angle_alpha   90.00
_cell.angle_beta   90.00
_cell.angle_gamma   90.00
#
_symmetry.space_group_name_H-M   'P 1'
#
loop_
_entity.id
_entity.type
_entity.pdbx_description
1 polymer ?
#
loop_
_entity_poly.entity_id
_entity_poly.type
_entity_poly.pdbx_seq_one_letter_code
_entity_poly.pdbx_strand_id
1 'polypeptide(L)'
;MASVVVGNNVVKHIAEEIIRPVADFSPSLWGDRFLSFSIDNQVEQMYAQEIEVLKEETRSILLATGMKLAETLNLIDVIERLGIAYHFEKESMRF
;
A
#
# COMPACT_ATOMS: atom_id res chain seq x y z
N MET A 1 -39.60 -72.43 22.84
CA MET A 1 -39.69 -70.96 22.82
C MET A 1 -38.39 -70.43 22.25
N ALA A 2 -38.45 -69.79 21.08
CA ALA A 2 -37.29 -69.45 20.26
C ALA A 2 -36.44 -68.35 20.92
N SER A 3 -35.13 -68.60 21.03
CA SER A 3 -34.14 -67.61 21.44
C SER A 3 -33.82 -66.71 20.25
N VAL A 4 -34.28 -65.46 20.27
CA VAL A 4 -33.90 -64.46 19.27
C VAL A 4 -32.58 -63.83 19.73
N VAL A 5 -31.48 -64.22 19.09
CA VAL A 5 -30.23 -63.47 19.15
C VAL A 5 -30.37 -62.30 18.17
N VAL A 6 -30.58 -61.10 18.72
CA VAL A 6 -30.47 -59.86 17.95
C VAL A 6 -28.99 -59.55 17.80
N GLY A 7 -28.44 -59.79 16.61
CA GLY A 7 -27.11 -59.34 16.22
C GLY A 7 -27.08 -57.82 16.16
N ASN A 8 -26.33 -57.22 17.09
CA ASN A 8 -26.05 -55.79 17.15
C ASN A 8 -24.96 -55.46 16.12
N ASN A 9 -25.39 -55.11 14.91
CA ASN A 9 -24.54 -54.62 13.84
C ASN A 9 -24.19 -53.15 14.11
N VAL A 10 -23.12 -52.91 14.87
CA VAL A 10 -22.58 -51.56 15.05
C VAL A 10 -21.82 -51.20 13.77
N VAL A 11 -22.49 -50.51 12.84
CA VAL A 11 -21.83 -49.83 11.73
C VAL A 11 -20.96 -48.74 12.35
N LYS A 12 -19.65 -48.98 12.44
CA LYS A 12 -18.67 -47.96 12.83
C LYS A 12 -18.67 -46.88 11.74
N HIS A 13 -19.35 -45.78 12.00
CA HIS A 13 -19.19 -44.56 11.20
C HIS A 13 -17.80 -44.00 11.51
N ILE A 14 -16.82 -44.35 10.68
CA ILE A 14 -15.48 -43.75 10.77
C ILE A 14 -15.65 -42.34 10.23
N ALA A 15 -15.93 -41.38 11.10
CA ALA A 15 -15.72 -39.99 10.78
C ALA A 15 -14.21 -39.84 10.55
N GLU A 16 -13.80 -39.65 9.31
CA GLU A 16 -12.41 -39.34 8.98
C GLU A 16 -12.04 -38.04 9.70
N GLU A 17 -11.17 -38.15 10.71
CA GLU A 17 -10.71 -37.02 11.50
C GLU A 17 -9.76 -36.19 10.61
N ILE A 18 -10.24 -35.04 10.14
CA ILE A 18 -9.42 -34.11 9.35
C ILE A 18 -8.42 -33.43 10.31
N ILE A 19 -7.18 -33.93 10.32
CA ILE A 19 -6.08 -33.33 11.09
C ILE A 19 -5.57 -32.10 10.34
N ARG A 20 -5.78 -30.91 10.91
CA ARG A 20 -5.20 -29.67 10.37
C ARG A 20 -3.72 -29.53 10.78
N PRO A 21 -2.82 -29.15 9.86
CA PRO A 21 -1.43 -28.86 10.19
C PRO A 21 -1.30 -27.70 11.19
N VAL A 22 -0.23 -27.72 11.99
CA VAL A 22 0.12 -26.62 12.91
C VAL A 22 0.61 -25.42 12.11
N ALA A 23 0.05 -24.24 12.37
CA ALA A 23 0.53 -22.99 11.80
C ALA A 23 1.73 -22.47 12.60
N ASP A 24 2.87 -22.26 11.92
CA ASP A 24 4.12 -21.72 12.48
C ASP A 24 4.52 -20.41 11.77
N PHE A 25 3.53 -19.59 11.43
CA PHE A 25 3.76 -18.30 10.80
C PHE A 25 4.14 -17.26 11.84
N SER A 26 5.14 -16.43 11.53
CA SER A 26 5.49 -15.30 12.38
C SER A 26 4.31 -14.32 12.49
N PRO A 27 4.04 -13.77 13.69
CA PRO A 27 2.96 -12.81 13.87
C PRO A 27 3.25 -11.50 13.12
N SER A 28 2.20 -10.70 12.94
CA SER A 28 2.34 -9.35 12.36
C SER A 28 3.27 -8.49 13.22
N LEU A 29 4.30 -7.89 12.59
CA LEU A 29 5.18 -6.91 13.23
C LEU A 29 4.44 -5.61 13.61
N TRP A 30 3.29 -5.36 12.97
CA TRP A 30 2.61 -4.07 13.02
C TRP A 30 1.47 -4.05 14.03
N GLY A 31 0.88 -5.21 14.33
CA GLY A 31 -0.31 -5.32 15.18
C GLY A 31 -1.36 -4.28 14.76
N ASP A 32 -1.81 -3.49 15.73
CA ASP A 32 -2.88 -2.50 15.53
C ASP A 32 -2.36 -1.09 15.20
N ARG A 33 -1.05 -0.92 15.01
CA ARG A 33 -0.38 0.39 14.89
C ARG A 33 -0.99 1.30 13.82
N PHE A 34 -1.52 0.73 12.75
CA PHE A 34 -2.11 1.47 11.63
C PHE A 34 -3.65 1.38 11.58
N LEU A 35 -4.31 0.82 12.60
CA LEU A 35 -5.77 0.69 12.64
C LEU A 35 -6.50 2.03 12.86
N SER A 36 -5.85 2.98 13.53
CA SER A 36 -6.41 4.31 13.78
C SER A 36 -5.40 5.39 13.43
N PHE A 37 -5.85 6.38 12.65
CA PHE A 37 -5.08 7.57 12.32
C PHE A 37 -5.97 8.80 12.47
N SER A 38 -5.45 9.83 13.12
CA SER A 38 -6.06 11.16 13.20
C SER A 38 -5.11 12.13 12.53
N ILE A 39 -5.62 12.87 11.56
CA ILE A 39 -4.88 13.96 10.94
C ILE A 39 -5.06 15.23 11.78
N ASP A 40 -3.98 15.99 11.95
CA ASP A 40 -4.06 17.35 12.44
C ASP A 40 -4.40 18.27 11.27
N ASN A 41 -5.66 18.68 11.18
CA ASN A 41 -6.17 19.52 10.09
C ASN A 41 -5.43 20.87 9.98
N GLN A 42 -4.91 21.42 11.09
CA GLN A 42 -4.18 22.69 11.05
C GLN A 42 -2.82 22.51 10.39
N VAL A 43 -2.13 21.44 10.76
CA VAL A 43 -0.83 21.07 10.17
C VAL A 43 -0.99 20.69 8.70
N GLU A 44 -2.02 19.92 8.37
CA GLU A 44 -2.35 19.57 6.97
C GLU A 44 -2.58 20.83 6.12
N GLN A 45 -3.38 21.77 6.59
CA GLN A 45 -3.66 23.01 5.87
C GLN A 45 -2.42 23.87 5.68
N MET A 46 -1.56 23.97 6.70
CA MET A 46 -0.28 24.67 6.58
C MET A 46 0.59 24.04 5.47
N TYR A 47 0.75 22.73 5.48
CA TYR A 47 1.54 22.05 4.44
C TYR A 47 0.91 22.17 3.06
N ALA A 48 -0.41 22.06 2.94
CA ALA A 48 -1.09 22.21 1.66
C ALA A 48 -0.83 23.60 1.05
N GLN A 49 -0.86 24.66 1.85
CA GLN A 49 -0.58 26.02 1.39
C GLN A 49 0.87 26.17 0.91
N GLU A 50 1.83 25.64 1.66
CA GLU A 50 3.25 25.70 1.30
C GLU A 50 3.55 24.88 0.04
N ILE A 51 2.95 23.69 -0.08
CA ILE A 51 3.08 22.83 -1.26
C ILE A 51 2.59 23.54 -2.52
N GLU A 52 1.46 24.26 -2.47
CA GLU A 52 0.97 24.99 -3.63
C GLU A 52 1.97 26.07 -4.10
N VAL A 53 2.59 26.80 -3.17
CA VAL A 53 3.62 27.81 -3.50
C VAL A 53 4.83 27.15 -4.15
N LEU A 54 5.39 26.11 -3.51
CA LEU A 54 6.58 25.39 -4.01
C LEU A 54 6.32 24.70 -5.35
N LYS A 55 5.09 24.24 -5.59
CA LYS A 55 4.68 23.65 -6.86
C LYS A 55 4.72 24.67 -7.98
N GLU A 56 4.24 25.89 -7.76
CA GLU A 56 4.34 26.96 -8.78
C GLU A 56 5.79 27.40 -9.03
N GLU A 57 6.60 27.51 -7.98
CA GLU A 57 8.02 27.81 -8.12
C GLU A 57 8.75 26.75 -8.96
N THR A 58 8.52 25.47 -8.65
CA THR A 58 9.08 24.34 -9.41
C THR A 58 8.60 24.34 -10.86
N ARG A 59 7.31 24.64 -11.10
CA ARG A 59 6.77 24.79 -12.46
C ARG A 59 7.44 25.92 -13.21
N SER A 60 7.70 27.06 -12.56
CA SER A 60 8.39 28.19 -13.19
C SER A 60 9.81 27.82 -13.62
N ILE A 61 10.53 27.05 -12.80
CA ILE A 61 11.87 26.55 -13.13
C ILE A 61 11.79 25.57 -14.32
N LEU A 62 10.83 24.64 -14.32
CA LEU A 62 10.63 23.69 -15.43
C LEU A 62 10.30 24.38 -16.75
N LEU A 63 9.53 25.48 -16.72
CA LEU A 63 9.14 26.23 -17.91
C LEU A 63 10.15 27.31 -18.32
N ALA A 64 11.23 27.48 -17.56
CA ALA A 64 12.26 28.48 -17.84
C ALA A 64 12.90 28.22 -19.22
N THR A 65 12.97 29.25 -20.05
CA THR A 65 13.59 29.15 -21.37
C THR A 65 15.11 29.34 -21.25
N GLY A 66 15.87 28.63 -22.10
CA GLY A 66 17.32 28.80 -22.19
C GLY A 66 18.16 27.93 -21.24
N MET A 67 17.54 26.99 -20.52
CA MET A 67 18.29 25.95 -19.79
C MET A 67 19.04 25.04 -20.77
N LYS A 68 20.25 24.60 -20.40
CA LYS A 68 20.98 23.59 -21.18
C LYS A 68 20.28 22.24 -21.04
N LEU A 69 20.35 21.40 -22.07
CA LEU A 69 19.77 20.05 -22.05
C LEU A 69 20.17 19.24 -20.79
N ALA A 70 21.44 19.28 -20.41
CA ALA A 70 21.92 18.57 -19.21
C ALA A 70 21.30 19.09 -17.91
N GLU A 71 21.05 20.41 -17.81
CA GLU A 71 20.41 21.02 -16.64
C GLU A 71 18.94 20.63 -16.56
N THR A 72 18.24 20.61 -17.71
CA THR A 72 16.85 20.14 -17.80
C THR A 72 16.72 18.66 -17.42
N LEU A 73 17.58 17.79 -17.94
CA LEU A 73 17.55 16.36 -17.61
C LEU A 73 17.84 16.11 -16.12
N ASN A 74 18.80 16.84 -15.54
CA ASN A 74 19.07 16.75 -14.10
C ASN A 74 17.88 17.20 -13.26
N LEU A 75 17.19 18.27 -13.66
CA LEU A 75 15.99 18.74 -12.96
C LEU A 75 14.87 17.69 -12.99
N ILE A 76 14.65 17.06 -14.15
CA ILE A 76 13.66 15.98 -14.29
C ILE A 76 14.03 14.79 -13.39
N ASP A 77 15.28 14.31 -13.42
CA ASP A 77 15.74 13.20 -12.56
C ASP A 77 15.55 13.50 -11.07
N VAL A 78 15.84 14.74 -10.63
CA VAL A 78 15.60 15.16 -9.25
C VAL A 78 14.11 15.13 -8.90
N ILE A 79 13.24 15.67 -9.76
CA ILE A 79 11.78 15.70 -9.54
C ILE A 79 11.19 14.28 -9.47
N GLU A 80 11.64 13.38 -10.34
CA GLU A 80 11.24 11.96 -10.34
C GLU A 80 11.70 11.24 -9.07
N ARG A 81 12.97 11.41 -8.68
CA ARG A 81 13.55 10.79 -7.48
C ARG A 81 12.97 11.32 -6.17
N LEU A 82 12.50 12.56 -6.17
CA LEU A 82 11.75 13.14 -5.04
C LEU A 82 10.31 12.61 -4.96
N GLY A 83 9.82 11.89 -5.97
CA GLY A 83 8.47 11.32 -5.98
C GLY A 83 7.37 12.36 -6.21
N ILE A 84 7.70 13.55 -6.72
CA ILE A 84 6.75 14.65 -6.95
C ILE A 84 6.44 14.88 -8.43
N ALA A 85 6.99 14.06 -9.33
CA ALA A 85 6.79 14.16 -10.79
C ALA A 85 5.31 14.14 -11.22
N TYR A 86 4.44 13.48 -10.46
CA TYR A 86 3.00 13.41 -10.76
C TYR A 86 2.31 14.79 -10.76
N HIS A 87 2.90 15.81 -10.13
CA HIS A 87 2.41 17.18 -10.19
C HIS A 87 2.75 17.92 -11.49
N PHE A 88 3.67 17.37 -12.29
CA PHE A 88 4.28 18.02 -13.46
C PHE A 88 4.21 17.15 -14.74
N GLU A 89 3.27 16.20 -14.82
CA GLU A 89 3.15 15.29 -15.97
C GLU A 89 2.93 16.03 -17.30
N LYS A 90 2.23 17.16 -17.28
CA LYS A 90 1.99 17.97 -18.48
C LYS A 90 3.24 18.70 -18.95
N GLU A 91 4.05 19.16 -18.00
CA GLU A 91 5.28 19.91 -18.24
C GLU A 91 6.42 18.98 -18.65
N SER A 92 6.49 17.77 -18.09
CA SER A 92 7.48 16.75 -18.46
C SER A 92 7.28 16.21 -19.88
N MET A 93 6.03 16.07 -20.37
CA MET A 93 5.75 15.67 -21.76
C MET A 93 6.15 16.70 -22.82
N ARG A 94 6.52 17.92 -22.43
CA ARG A 94 6.90 19.00 -23.36
C ARG A 94 8.33 18.89 -23.88
N PHE A 95 9.18 18.12 -23.21
CA PHE A 95 10.60 17.96 -23.51
C PHE A 95 10.89 16.57 -24.11
#